data_AF-A0A651F1N4-F1
#
_entry.id   AF-A0A651F1N4-F1
#
_cell.length_a   1.000
_cell.length_b   1.000
_cell.length_c   1.000
_cell.angle_alpha   90.00
_cell.angle_beta   90.00
_cell.angle_gamma   90.00
#
_symmetry.space_group_name_H-M   'P 1'
#
loop_
_entity.id
_entity.type
_entity.pdbx_description
1 polymer ?
#
loop_
_entity_poly.entity_id
_entity_poly.type
_entity_poly.pdbx_seq_one_letter_code
_entity_poly.pdbx_strand_id
1 'polypeptide(L)' 'MNDIRIGTLVRGNTGSAEYIRQILPHGFESFQLMFWKTNTEYDLAAMADSVL' A
#
# COMPACT_ATOMS: atom_id res chain seq x y z
N MET A 1 -19.25 -20.20 -3.20
CA MET A 1 -17.78 -20.24 -3.21
C MET A 1 -17.32 -18.85 -2.80
N ASN A 2 -16.48 -18.74 -1.77
CA ASN A 2 -15.95 -17.44 -1.36
C ASN A 2 -14.71 -17.15 -2.21
N ASP A 3 -14.74 -16.02 -2.91
CA ASP A 3 -13.63 -15.49 -3.68
C ASP A 3 -12.46 -15.17 -2.71
N ILE A 4 -11.30 -15.78 -2.94
CA ILE A 4 -10.11 -15.56 -2.10
C ILE A 4 -9.30 -14.45 -2.73
N ARG A 5 -9.26 -13.30 -2.05
CA ARG A 5 -8.53 -12.12 -2.52
C ARG A 5 -7.06 -12.20 -2.14
N ILE A 6 -6.18 -11.81 -3.05
CA ILE A 6 -4.74 -11.84 -2.81
C ILE A 6 -4.23 -10.44 -2.44
N GLY A 7 -3.56 -10.34 -1.29
CA GLY A 7 -2.95 -9.11 -0.80
C GLY A 7 -1.45 -9.25 -0.53
N THR A 8 -0.78 -8.12 -0.34
CA THR A 8 0.66 -8.06 -0.04
C THR A 8 1.01 -7.05 1.04
N LEU A 9 2.17 -7.25 1.67
CA LEU A 9 2.75 -6.34 2.65
C LEU A 9 3.66 -5.33 1.95
N VAL A 10 3.44 -4.05 2.20
CA VAL A 10 4.23 -2.94 1.66
C VAL A 10 4.95 -2.25 2.81
N ARG A 11 6.24 -1.94 2.64
CA ARG A 11 6.96 -1.10 3.61
C ARG A 11 6.39 0.31 3.59
N GLY A 12 5.99 0.82 4.75
CA GLY A 12 5.52 2.19 4.95
C GLY A 12 6.67 3.20 5.00
N ASN A 13 6.79 4.04 3.97
CA ASN A 13 7.73 5.15 3.83
C ASN A 13 7.25 6.12 2.73
N THR A 14 8.04 7.15 2.41
CA THR A 14 7.70 8.14 1.37
C THR A 14 7.57 7.56 -0.05
N GLY A 15 8.16 6.38 -0.30
CA GLY A 15 8.08 5.68 -1.59
C GLY A 15 6.97 4.63 -1.66
N SER A 16 6.12 4.48 -0.62
CA SER A 16 5.08 3.46 -0.60
C SER A 16 4.08 3.63 -1.74
N ALA A 17 3.64 4.86 -2.03
CA ALA A 17 2.66 5.12 -3.09
C ALA A 17 3.21 4.73 -4.47
N GLU A 18 4.43 5.17 -4.78
CA GLU A 18 5.13 4.83 -6.03
C GLU A 18 5.34 3.32 -6.17
N TYR A 19 5.71 2.65 -5.09
CA TYR A 19 5.84 1.19 -5.09
C TYR A 19 4.50 0.50 -5.33
N ILE A 20 3.41 0.95 -4.69
CA ILE A 20 2.07 0.39 -4.92
C ILE A 20 1.67 0.58 -6.38
N ARG A 21 1.88 1.76 -6.99
CA ARG A 21 1.65 2.01 -8.42
C ARG A 21 2.37 1.00 -9.32
N GLN A 22 3.62 0.66 -9.00
CA GLN A 22 4.40 -0.31 -9.77
C GLN A 22 3.83 -1.73 -9.68
N ILE A 23 3.30 -2.13 -8.52
CA ILE A 23 2.82 -3.51 -8.30
C ILE A 23 1.32 -3.69 -8.52
N LEU A 24 0.55 -2.61 -8.63
CA LEU A 24 -0.88 -2.62 -8.95
C LEU A 24 -1.23 -3.49 -10.18
N PRO A 25 -0.49 -3.45 -11.31
CA PRO A 25 -0.81 -4.28 -12.47
C PRO A 25 -0.56 -5.78 -12.27
N HIS A 26 0.02 -6.22 -11.16
CA HIS A 26 0.27 -7.64 -10.88
C HIS A 26 -0.91 -8.38 -10.25
N GLY A 27 -2.05 -7.71 -10.04
CA GLY A 27 -3.29 -8.35 -9.59
C GLY A 27 -3.46 -8.46 -8.07
N PHE A 28 -2.70 -7.70 -7.28
CA PHE A 28 -2.96 -7.56 -5.86
C PHE A 28 -4.21 -6.71 -5.61
N GLU A 29 -5.06 -7.18 -4.72
CA GLU A 29 -6.35 -6.55 -4.41
C GLU A 29 -6.35 -5.86 -3.03
N SER A 30 -5.31 -6.08 -2.24
CA SER A 30 -5.15 -5.52 -0.91
C SER A 30 -3.67 -5.24 -0.61
N PHE A 31 -3.41 -4.10 0.05
CA PHE A 31 -2.08 -3.68 0.43
C PHE A 31 -2.07 -3.32 1.92
N GLN A 32 -1.19 -3.94 2.68
CA GLN A 32 -1.00 -3.64 4.10
C GLN A 32 0.32 -2.91 4.30
N LEU A 33 0.26 -1.67 4.78
CA LEU A 33 1.45 -0.89 5.11
C LEU A 33 2.03 -1.32 6.45
N MET A 34 3.33 -1.63 6.46
CA MET A 34 4.08 -1.98 7.67
C MET A 34 5.04 -0.86 8.04
N PHE A 35 4.91 -0.35 9.26
CA PHE A 35 5.77 0.69 9.83
C PHE A 35 6.67 0.08 10.90
N TRP A 36 7.98 0.30 10.80
CA TRP A 36 8.94 -0.27 11.76
C TRP A 36 8.90 0.43 13.14
N LYS A 37 8.37 1.65 13.21
CA LYS A 37 8.22 2.41 14.45
C LYS A 37 6.89 3.15 14.53
N THR A 38 6.84 4.40 14.07
CA THR A 38 5.66 5.26 14.13
C THR A 38 5.52 5.99 12.80
N ASN A 39 4.29 6.08 12.31
CA ASN A 39 3.94 6.94 11.19
C ASN A 39 3.43 8.28 11.73
N THR A 40 4.35 9.16 12.14
CA THR A 40 4.01 10.55 12.55
C THR A 40 4.30 11.57 11.46
N GLU A 41 4.99 11.16 10.40
CA GLU A 41 5.51 12.07 9.37
C GLU A 41 4.70 12.03 8.06
N TYR A 42 3.72 11.12 7.94
CA TYR A 42 3.01 10.89 6.68
C TYR A 42 1.50 11.06 6.83
N ASP A 43 0.92 11.87 5.95
CA ASP A 43 -0.52 11.92 5.74
C ASP A 43 -0.96 10.72 4.90
N LEU A 44 -1.56 9.74 5.56
CA LEU A 44 -2.04 8.51 4.93
C LEU A 44 -3.17 8.77 3.92
N ALA A 45 -4.00 9.79 4.15
CA ALA A 45 -5.09 10.12 3.24
C ALA A 45 -4.54 10.72 1.94
N ALA A 46 -3.60 11.66 2.05
CA ALA A 46 -2.91 12.22 0.89
C ALA A 46 -2.12 11.17 0.10
N MET A 47 -1.49 10.22 0.81
CA MET A 47 -0.78 9.12 0.17
C MET A 47 -1.72 8.20 -0.61
N ALA A 48 -2.92 7.90 -0.08
CA ALA A 48 -3.89 7.06 -0.75
C ALA A 48 -4.38 7.68 -2.07
N ASP A 49 -4.56 9.00 -2.11
CA ASP A 49 -4.92 9.74 -3.33
C ASP A 49 -3.82 9.63 -4.40
N SER A 50 -2.55 9.55 -4.00
CA SER A 50 -1.40 9.47 -4.93
C SER A 50 -1.17 8.08 -5.53
N VAL A 51 -1.91 7.06 -5.10
CA VAL A 51 -1.79 5.69 -5.63
C VAL A 51 -2.61 5.48 -6.91
N LEU A 52 -3.68 6.27 -7.11
CA LEU A 52 -4.58 6.22 -8.27
C LEU A 52 -4.22 7.31 -9.29
#